data_AF-A0A2G6BQJ9-F1
#
_entry.id   AF-A0A2G6BQJ9-F1
#
_cell.length_a   1.000
_cell.length_b   1.000
_cell.length_c   1.000
_cell.angle_alpha   90.00
_cell.angle_beta   90.00
_cell.angle_gamma   90.00
#
_symmetry.space_group_name_H-M   'P 1'
#
loop_
_entity.id
_entity.type
_entity.pdbx_description
1 polymer ?
#
loop_
_entity_poly.entity_id
_entity_poly.type
_entity_poly.pdbx_seq_one_letter_code
_entity_poly.pdbx_strand_id
1 'polypeptide(L)' 'MKYLIILIFPFFFFCGFLFGIEVGGHISEDTVWSPENNPYRITSNLIIDENATLKINPGVNIFIRAWRDDE' A
#
# COMPACT_ATOMS: atom_id res chain seq x y z
N MET A 1 -27.57 -19.41 -24.57
CA MET A 1 -26.52 -18.46 -24.99
C MET A 1 -26.35 -17.39 -23.93
N LYS A 2 -25.41 -17.55 -22.99
CA LYS A 2 -25.16 -16.57 -21.92
C LYS A 2 -23.71 -16.56 -21.40
N TYR A 3 -22.78 -17.14 -22.17
CA TYR A 3 -21.34 -17.19 -21.86
C TYR A 3 -20.49 -16.64 -23.00
N LEU A 4 -21.03 -15.65 -23.71
CA LEU A 4 -20.34 -14.93 -24.77
C LEU A 4 -20.28 -13.47 -24.31
N ILE A 5 -19.07 -12.91 -24.16
CA ILE A 5 -18.71 -11.74 -23.31
C ILE A 5 -18.50 -12.25 -21.87
N ILE A 6 -17.30 -12.62 -21.41
CA ILE A 6 -16.16 -11.74 -21.11
C ILE A 6 -14.87 -12.58 -21.25
N LEU A 7 -14.25 -12.61 -22.43
CA LEU A 7 -12.90 -13.14 -22.67
C LEU A 7 -11.89 -12.01 -22.88
N ILE A 8 -12.12 -10.86 -22.22
CA ILE A 8 -11.25 -9.66 -22.28
C ILE A 8 -10.98 -9.09 -20.87
N PHE A 9 -11.28 -9.86 -19.82
CA PHE A 9 -11.08 -9.47 -18.42
C PHE A 9 -10.19 -10.47 -17.64
N PRO A 10 -9.15 -11.03 -18.28
CA PRO A 10 -7.94 -11.38 -17.53
C PRO A 10 -6.65 -10.89 -18.21
N PHE A 11 -6.72 -9.82 -19.02
CA PHE A 11 -5.53 -9.24 -19.69
C PHE A 11 -5.30 -7.76 -19.37
N PHE A 12 -5.95 -7.22 -18.32
CA PHE A 12 -5.55 -5.95 -17.72
C PHE A 12 -5.67 -6.03 -16.20
N PHE A 13 -5.18 -7.13 -15.63
CA PHE A 13 -5.06 -7.25 -14.18
C PHE A 13 -3.76 -7.97 -13.82
N PHE A 14 -2.70 -7.72 -14.60
CA PHE A 14 -1.41 -8.37 -14.37
C PHE A 14 -0.21 -7.45 -14.57
N CYS A 15 -0.39 -6.14 -14.40
CA CYS A 15 0.76 -5.23 -14.34
C CYS A 15 0.46 -4.11 -13.36
N GLY A 16 0.99 -4.21 -12.15
CA GLY A 16 0.81 -3.20 -11.10
C GLY A 16 1.57 -3.49 -9.81
N PHE A 17 1.94 -4.76 -9.53
CA PHE A 17 2.56 -5.13 -8.25
C PHE A 17 4.08 -4.97 -8.13
N LEU A 18 4.76 -4.39 -9.13
CA LEU A 18 6.23 -4.23 -9.06
C LEU A 18 6.68 -2.91 -8.42
N PHE A 19 5.75 -2.00 -8.15
CA PHE A 19 6.05 -0.72 -7.53
C PHE A 19 5.26 -0.63 -6.24
N GLY A 20 5.94 -0.81 -5.11
CA GLY A 20 5.33 -0.72 -3.79
C GLY A 20 4.50 0.54 -3.57
N ILE A 21 3.61 0.52 -2.58
CA ILE A 21 2.73 1.64 -2.26
C ILE A 21 3.52 2.74 -1.56
N GLU A 22 3.50 3.95 -2.12
CA GLU A 22 3.99 5.14 -1.42
C GLU A 22 2.94 5.65 -0.44
N VAL A 23 3.34 5.92 0.80
CA VAL A 23 2.46 6.36 1.89
C VAL A 23 3.06 7.54 2.64
N GLY A 24 2.20 8.38 3.19
CA GLY A 24 2.54 9.56 3.97
C GLY A 24 1.27 10.34 4.35
N GLY A 25 1.42 11.40 5.16
CA GLY A 25 0.29 12.19 5.63
C GLY A 25 -0.47 11.51 6.79
N HIS A 26 -1.78 11.73 6.86
CA HIS A 26 -2.62 11.25 7.95
C HIS A 26 -3.33 9.93 7.59
N ILE A 27 -3.33 8.98 8.51
CA ILE A 27 -4.25 7.84 8.55
C ILE A 27 -5.36 8.23 9.51
N SER A 28 -6.51 8.61 8.95
CA SER A 28 -7.67 9.10 9.70
C SER A 28 -8.74 8.04 9.94
N GLU A 29 -8.57 6.84 9.40
CA GLU A 29 -9.46 5.70 9.56
C GLU A 29 -8.69 4.39 9.73
N ASP A 30 -9.34 3.39 10.33
CA ASP A 30 -8.75 2.07 10.54
C ASP A 30 -8.28 1.46 9.22
N THR A 31 -6.99 1.20 9.14
CA THR A 31 -6.31 0.76 7.93
C THR A 31 -5.53 -0.52 8.19
N VAL A 32 -5.57 -1.46 7.24
CA VAL A 32 -4.79 -2.71 7.31
C VAL A 32 -3.77 -2.73 6.19
N TRP A 33 -2.49 -2.85 6.56
CA TRP A 33 -1.42 -3.15 5.63
C TRP A 33 -1.22 -4.66 5.53
N SER A 34 -1.19 -5.15 4.29
CA SER A 34 -1.12 -6.56 3.95
C SER A 34 0.05 -6.83 2.98
N PRO A 35 0.73 -7.99 3.07
CA PRO A 35 1.96 -8.27 2.30
C PRO A 35 1.75 -8.35 0.79
N GLU A 36 0.51 -8.50 0.32
CA GLU A 36 0.17 -8.46 -1.10
C GLU A 36 0.64 -7.14 -1.70
N ASN A 37 0.50 -6.04 -0.97
CA ASN A 37 0.85 -4.66 -1.34
C ASN A 37 2.31 -4.28 -1.12
N ASN A 38 3.17 -5.26 -0.84
CA ASN A 38 4.56 -4.97 -0.55
C ASN A 38 5.30 -4.36 -1.74
N PRO A 39 6.30 -3.49 -1.45
CA PRO A 39 6.58 -2.86 -0.15
C PRO A 39 5.73 -1.59 0.10
N TYR A 40 5.56 -1.18 1.36
CA TYR A 40 5.09 0.16 1.71
C TYR A 40 6.30 1.10 1.86
N ARG A 41 6.32 2.21 1.14
CA ARG A 41 7.39 3.22 1.13
C ARG A 41 6.90 4.50 1.78
N ILE A 42 7.40 4.80 2.97
CA ILE A 42 7.07 6.04 3.68
C ILE A 42 7.87 7.18 3.05
N THR A 43 7.19 8.07 2.32
CA THR A 43 7.81 9.18 1.56
C THR A 43 7.75 10.52 2.28
N SER A 44 6.91 10.64 3.31
CA SER A 44 6.79 11.80 4.20
C SER A 44 6.34 11.36 5.59
N ASN A 45 6.20 12.27 6.54
CA ASN A 45 5.68 11.95 7.87
C ASN A 45 4.33 11.23 7.75
N LEU A 46 4.22 10.07 8.39
CA LEU A 46 3.00 9.29 8.48
C LEU A 46 2.46 9.41 9.91
N ILE A 47 1.30 10.03 10.06
CA ILE A 47 0.65 10.31 11.33
C ILE A 47 -0.60 9.44 11.40
N ILE A 48 -0.76 8.68 12.47
CA ILE A 48 -1.97 7.93 12.74
C ILE A 48 -2.80 8.79 13.69
N ASP A 49 -3.98 9.22 13.27
CA ASP A 49 -4.84 10.08 14.08
C ASP A 49 -5.33 9.35 15.33
N GLU A 50 -5.69 10.09 16.39
CA GLU A 50 -6.02 9.52 17.71
C GLU A 50 -7.15 8.46 17.68
N ASN A 51 -8.04 8.54 16.69
CA ASN A 51 -9.19 7.64 16.53
C ASN A 51 -9.01 6.59 15.43
N ALA A 52 -7.79 6.41 14.92
CA ALA A 52 -7.48 5.47 13.85
C ALA A 52 -6.45 4.42 14.29
N THR A 53 -6.56 3.22 13.73
CA THR A 53 -5.58 2.15 13.91
C THR A 53 -4.92 1.78 12.58
N LEU A 54 -3.59 1.80 12.53
CA LEU A 54 -2.86 1.11 11.47
C LEU A 54 -2.48 -0.30 11.95
N LYS A 55 -3.12 -1.33 11.39
CA LYS A 55 -2.76 -2.73 11.60
C LYS A 55 -1.80 -3.19 10.51
N ILE A 56 -0.65 -3.72 10.92
CA ILE A 56 0.34 -4.28 10.00
C ILE A 56 0.29 -5.81 10.11
N ASN A 57 -0.09 -6.50 9.05
CA ASN A 57 -0.12 -7.96 9.01
C ASN A 57 1.29 -8.55 8.89
N PRO A 58 1.49 -9.82 9.31
CA PRO A 58 2.77 -10.50 9.14
C PRO A 58 3.25 -10.51 7.69
N GLY A 59 4.56 -10.32 7.49
CA GLY A 59 5.19 -10.34 6.16
C GLY A 59 5.16 -9.00 5.40
N VAL A 60 4.61 -7.94 5.98
CA VAL A 60 4.66 -6.59 5.39
C VAL A 60 6.09 -6.03 5.44
N ASN A 61 6.56 -5.51 4.30
CA ASN A 61 7.84 -4.84 4.16
C ASN A 61 7.63 -3.32 4.15
N ILE A 62 8.28 -2.60 5.06
CA ILE A 62 8.18 -1.14 5.20
C ILE A 62 9.55 -0.51 4.99
N PHE A 63 9.64 0.44 4.07
CA PHE A 63 10.82 1.26 3.86
C PHE A 63 10.55 2.67 4.38
N ILE A 64 11.41 3.13 5.30
CA ILE A 64 11.35 4.48 5.88
C ILE A 64 12.61 5.21 5.43
N ARG A 65 12.46 6.45 4.95
CA ARG A 65 13.62 7.30 4.68
C ARG A 65 14.28 7.67 6.01
N ALA A 66 15.57 7.40 6.15
CA ALA A 66 16.33 7.94 7.27
C ALA A 66 16.40 9.47 7.15
N TRP A 67 16.07 10.19 8.22
CA TRP A 67 16.45 11.59 8.36
C TRP A 67 17.99 11.64 8.41
N ARG A 68 18.58 12.39 7.48
CA ARG A 68 20.03 12.62 7.42
C ARG A 68 20.23 14.06 7.88
N ASP A 69 20.78 14.24 9.08
CA ASP A 69 20.97 15.55 9.72
C ASP A 69 22.22 16.31 9.20
N ASP A 70 22.64 16.07 7.96
CA ASP A 70 23.88 16.63 7.39
C ASP A 70 23.65 17.54 6.18
N GLU A 71 22.56 18.31 6.19
CA GLU A 71 22.39 19.52 5.35
C GLU A 71 22.60 20.81 6.16
#